data_AF-A0A3B3HVZ3-F1
#
_entry.id   AF-A0A3B3HVZ3-F1
#
_cell.length_a   1.000
_cell.length_b   1.000
_cell.length_c   1.000
_cell.angle_alpha   90.00
_cell.angle_beta   90.00
_cell.angle_gamma   90.00
#
_symmetry.space_group_name_H-M   'P 1'
#
loop_
_entity.id
_entity.type
_entity.pdbx_description
1 polymer ?
#
loop_
_entity_poly.entity_id
_entity_poly.type
_entity_poly.pdbx_seq_one_letter_code
_entity_poly.pdbx_strand_id
1 'polypeptide(L)'
;MVRLSSTFKRKVCGLCGNFDGNIKNDFTTQRKEVVTDATEFGNSWRVSTECPNANTTENACSLYSHKKAWALKHCDIIKSDVFALCHSKVDPQSYYDACVRDTCACNTGGDCECFCSTVAAYAAACNESGVCVKWRTPTIC
;
A
#
# COMPACT_ATOMS: atom_id res chain seq x y z
N MET A 1 4.24 8.52 -5.51
CA MET A 1 5.29 7.56 -5.92
C MET A 1 6.62 8.29 -6.00
N VAL A 2 7.70 7.69 -5.50
CA VAL A 2 9.07 8.21 -5.67
C VAL A 2 9.74 7.47 -6.82
N ARG A 3 10.36 8.19 -7.76
CA ARG A 3 11.11 7.61 -8.88
C ARG A 3 12.57 8.03 -8.79
N LEU A 4 13.47 7.05 -8.94
CA LEU A 4 14.91 7.27 -8.90
C LEU A 4 15.54 6.80 -10.22
N SER A 5 16.53 7.54 -10.69
CA SER A 5 17.40 7.07 -11.76
C SER A 5 18.25 5.89 -11.29
N SER A 6 18.62 4.99 -12.20
CA SER A 6 19.52 3.86 -11.92
C SER A 6 20.88 4.27 -11.35
N THR A 7 21.26 5.55 -11.50
CA THR A 7 22.48 6.12 -10.89
C THR A 7 22.48 6.09 -9.36
N PHE A 8 21.30 5.98 -8.73
CA PHE A 8 21.11 5.86 -7.29
C PHE A 8 21.11 4.42 -6.77
N LYS A 9 21.30 3.42 -7.64
CA LYS A 9 21.36 2.00 -7.26
C LYS A 9 22.40 1.80 -6.14
N ARG A 10 21.99 1.20 -5.01
CA ARG A 10 22.82 1.01 -3.79
C ARG A 10 23.33 2.30 -3.13
N LYS A 11 22.74 3.46 -3.43
CA LYS A 11 23.12 4.77 -2.85
C LYS A 11 22.03 5.40 -2.00
N VAL A 12 20.96 4.68 -1.75
CA VAL A 12 19.84 5.14 -0.93
C VAL A 12 19.63 4.17 0.22
N CYS A 13 18.90 4.65 1.21
CA CYS A 13 18.44 3.90 2.36
C CYS A 13 17.15 4.56 2.87
N GLY A 14 16.47 3.91 3.81
CA GLY A 14 15.21 4.39 4.36
C GLY A 14 14.09 3.39 4.17
N LEU A 15 12.86 3.86 4.38
CA LEU A 15 11.65 3.03 4.33
C LEU A 15 11.38 2.41 2.95
N CYS A 16 11.97 2.94 1.88
CA CYS A 16 11.87 2.40 0.52
C CYS A 16 12.99 1.42 0.16
N GLY A 17 13.77 0.96 1.15
CA GLY A 17 14.87 0.02 0.93
C GLY A 17 16.16 0.67 0.43
N ASN A 18 17.05 -0.14 -0.13
CA ASN A 18 18.40 0.28 -0.55
C ASN A 18 18.58 0.37 -2.08
N PHE A 19 17.50 0.06 -2.83
CA PHE A 19 17.46 0.09 -4.29
C PHE A 19 18.59 -0.72 -4.94
N ASP A 20 18.86 -1.94 -4.47
CA ASP A 20 19.87 -2.83 -5.07
C ASP A 20 19.28 -3.93 -5.98
N GLY A 21 17.96 -4.13 -5.93
CA GLY A 21 17.21 -5.15 -6.66
C GLY A 21 16.95 -6.45 -5.87
N ASN A 22 17.30 -6.50 -4.58
CA ASN A 22 17.12 -7.65 -3.70
C ASN A 22 16.15 -7.34 -2.56
N ILE A 23 14.87 -7.69 -2.74
CA ILE A 23 13.82 -7.46 -1.74
C ILE A 23 14.11 -8.06 -0.35
N LYS A 24 14.97 -9.09 -0.26
CA LYS A 24 15.28 -9.78 1.00
C LYS A 24 16.10 -8.92 1.98
N ASN A 25 16.73 -7.84 1.52
CA ASN A 25 17.54 -6.96 2.36
C ASN A 25 16.97 -5.54 2.47
N ASP A 26 15.79 -5.26 1.90
CA ASP A 26 15.20 -3.92 1.93
C ASP A 26 14.84 -3.49 3.37
N PHE A 27 14.56 -4.43 4.26
CA PHE A 27 14.41 -4.18 5.70
C PHE A 27 15.77 -4.07 6.41
N THR A 28 16.59 -3.13 5.95
CA THR A 28 17.86 -2.76 6.61
C THR A 28 17.64 -1.55 7.54
N THR A 29 17.96 -1.69 8.82
CA THR A 29 17.81 -0.62 9.82
C THR A 29 18.82 0.51 9.64
N GLN A 30 18.62 1.64 10.32
CA GLN A 30 19.65 2.71 10.39
C GLN A 30 21.01 2.21 10.92
N ARG A 31 21.01 1.12 11.71
CA ARG A 31 22.23 0.47 12.24
C ARG A 31 22.85 -0.54 11.27
N LYS A 32 22.31 -0.66 10.05
CA LYS A 32 22.75 -1.58 9.00
C LYS A 32 22.50 -3.06 9.32
N GLU A 33 21.55 -3.34 10.19
CA GLU A 33 21.11 -4.70 10.50
C GLU A 33 19.94 -5.07 9.59
N VAL A 34 19.94 -6.29 9.05
CA VAL A 34 18.81 -6.80 8.26
C VAL A 34 17.85 -7.50 9.21
N VAL A 35 16.60 -7.04 9.25
CA VAL A 35 15.54 -7.57 10.11
C VAL A 35 14.39 -8.13 9.27
N THR A 36 13.58 -8.99 9.86
CA THR A 36 12.40 -9.57 9.18
C THR A 36 11.10 -8.88 9.56
N ASP A 37 11.06 -8.20 10.72
CA ASP A 37 9.87 -7.52 11.21
C ASP A 37 9.76 -6.10 10.64
N ALA A 38 8.63 -5.81 9.99
CA ALA A 38 8.39 -4.51 9.36
C ALA A 38 8.25 -3.37 10.39
N THR A 39 7.76 -3.67 11.60
CA THR A 39 7.56 -2.68 12.66
C THR A 39 8.90 -2.29 13.29
N GLU A 40 9.76 -3.26 13.54
CA GLU A 40 11.16 -3.06 13.95
C GLU A 40 11.92 -2.22 12.90
N PHE A 41 11.84 -2.63 11.64
CA PHE A 41 12.43 -1.89 10.52
C PHE A 41 11.92 -0.44 10.48
N GLY A 42 10.60 -0.22 10.47
CA GLY A 42 10.01 1.10 10.40
C GLY A 42 10.38 1.99 11.59
N ASN A 43 10.35 1.43 12.80
CA ASN A 43 10.72 2.14 14.02
C ASN A 43 12.19 2.55 14.04
N SER A 44 13.07 1.79 13.39
CA SER A 44 14.49 2.14 13.28
C SER A 44 14.75 3.39 12.43
N TRP A 45 13.80 3.79 11.58
CA TRP A 45 13.92 4.94 10.67
C TRP A 45 13.26 6.23 11.19
N ARG A 46 12.83 6.25 12.45
CA ARG A 46 12.32 7.48 13.10
C ARG A 46 13.33 8.62 13.03
N VAL A 47 12.84 9.82 12.78
CA VAL A 47 13.68 11.03 12.74
C VAL A 47 13.91 11.58 14.14
N SER A 48 12.86 11.59 14.97
CA SER A 48 12.89 12.09 16.34
C SER A 48 12.73 10.94 17.34
N THR A 49 13.47 11.04 18.44
CA THR A 49 13.35 10.14 19.59
C THR A 49 12.14 10.43 20.46
N GLU A 50 11.50 11.60 20.30
CA GLU A 50 10.24 11.93 20.99
C GLU A 50 9.04 11.20 20.37
N CYS A 51 9.14 10.78 19.10
CA CYS A 51 8.10 9.95 18.49
C CYS A 51 8.00 8.62 19.26
N PRO A 52 6.79 8.08 19.51
CA PRO A 52 6.64 6.75 20.08
C PRO A 52 7.01 5.67 19.07
N ASN A 53 7.27 4.45 19.55
CA ASN A 53 7.32 3.28 18.67
C ASN A 53 5.92 2.96 18.15
N ALA A 54 5.82 2.67 16.85
CA ALA A 54 4.66 2.00 16.31
C ALA A 54 4.62 0.59 16.89
N ASN A 55 3.42 0.16 17.30
CA ASN A 55 3.16 -1.21 17.69
C ASN A 55 2.47 -1.93 16.53
N THR A 56 2.57 -3.25 16.49
CA THR A 56 1.78 -4.07 15.57
C THR A 56 0.31 -3.74 15.78
N THR A 57 -0.29 -3.13 14.76
CA THR A 57 -1.67 -2.68 14.81
C THR A 57 -2.59 -3.89 14.68
N GLU A 58 -3.61 -3.96 15.52
CA GLU A 58 -4.69 -4.92 15.34
C GLU A 58 -5.35 -4.70 13.97
N ASN A 59 -5.80 -5.79 13.36
CA ASN A 59 -6.47 -5.74 12.06
C ASN A 59 -7.70 -4.83 12.15
N ALA A 60 -7.72 -3.74 11.37
CA ALA A 60 -8.79 -2.75 11.39
C ALA A 60 -10.16 -3.38 11.08
N CYS A 61 -10.23 -4.38 10.20
CA CYS A 61 -11.49 -5.08 9.92
C CYS A 61 -11.93 -6.03 11.04
N SER A 62 -11.04 -6.39 11.98
CA SER A 62 -11.43 -7.09 13.21
C SER A 62 -12.00 -6.13 14.23
N LEU A 63 -11.36 -4.96 14.39
CA LEU A 63 -11.83 -3.88 15.27
C LEU A 63 -13.17 -3.28 14.82
N TYR A 64 -13.31 -3.07 13.51
CA TYR A 64 -14.48 -2.44 12.88
C TYR A 64 -15.22 -3.43 11.99
N SER A 65 -15.62 -4.56 12.59
CA SER A 65 -16.24 -5.70 11.89
C SER A 65 -17.47 -5.34 11.05
N HIS A 66 -18.25 -4.33 11.46
CA HIS A 66 -19.40 -3.82 10.72
C HIS A 66 -19.04 -3.24 9.33
N LYS A 67 -17.79 -2.77 9.12
CA LYS A 67 -17.30 -2.26 7.83
C LYS A 67 -16.75 -3.33 6.92
N LYS A 68 -16.41 -4.51 7.45
CA LYS A 68 -15.73 -5.58 6.71
C LYS A 68 -16.50 -6.00 5.47
N ALA A 69 -17.82 -6.16 5.57
CA ALA A 69 -18.65 -6.56 4.43
C ALA A 69 -18.65 -5.49 3.32
N TRP A 70 -18.70 -4.21 3.70
CA TRP A 70 -18.63 -3.10 2.75
C TRP A 70 -17.24 -3.04 2.08
N ALA A 71 -16.17 -3.15 2.86
CA ALA A 71 -14.79 -3.17 2.38
C ALA A 71 -14.55 -4.30 1.37
N LEU A 72 -14.91 -5.54 1.73
CA LEU A 72 -14.73 -6.70 0.85
C LEU A 72 -15.51 -6.55 -0.46
N LYS A 73 -16.74 -6.05 -0.40
CA LYS A 73 -17.60 -5.86 -1.58
C LYS A 73 -17.06 -4.77 -2.51
N HIS A 74 -16.72 -3.60 -1.97
CA HIS A 74 -16.33 -2.45 -2.80
C HIS A 74 -14.90 -2.60 -3.35
N CYS A 75 -13.97 -3.12 -2.55
CA CYS A 75 -12.59 -3.35 -2.99
C CYS A 75 -12.46 -4.45 -4.05
N ASP A 76 -13.48 -5.29 -4.24
CA ASP A 76 -13.50 -6.35 -5.25
C ASP A 76 -13.37 -5.81 -6.69
N ILE A 77 -13.69 -4.53 -6.93
CA ILE A 77 -13.45 -3.87 -8.21
C ILE A 77 -11.99 -4.05 -8.69
N ILE A 78 -11.01 -4.05 -7.79
CA ILE A 78 -9.58 -4.24 -8.10
C ILE A 78 -9.33 -5.61 -8.75
N LYS A 79 -10.07 -6.64 -8.33
CA LYS A 79 -9.97 -8.02 -8.84
C LYS A 79 -10.98 -8.34 -9.95
N SER A 80 -11.92 -7.45 -10.21
CA SER A 80 -12.95 -7.60 -11.23
C SER A 80 -12.44 -7.38 -12.66
N ASP A 81 -13.30 -7.70 -13.63
CA ASP A 81 -13.04 -7.50 -15.05
C ASP A 81 -12.75 -6.04 -15.45
N VAL A 82 -13.16 -5.06 -14.63
CA VAL A 82 -12.83 -3.64 -14.83
C VAL A 82 -11.32 -3.44 -14.99
N PHE A 83 -10.51 -4.23 -14.25
CA PHE A 83 -9.06 -4.17 -14.28
C PHE A 83 -8.39 -5.39 -14.96
N ALA A 84 -9.15 -6.25 -15.65
CA ALA A 84 -8.63 -7.49 -16.23
C ALA A 84 -7.36 -7.31 -17.08
N LEU A 85 -7.31 -6.25 -17.90
CA LEU A 85 -6.14 -5.96 -18.74
C LEU A 85 -4.88 -5.60 -17.94
N CYS A 86 -5.06 -5.07 -16.73
CA CYS A 86 -3.96 -4.69 -15.85
C CYS A 86 -3.47 -5.84 -14.96
N HIS A 87 -4.30 -6.84 -14.65
CA HIS A 87 -3.93 -7.96 -13.77
C HIS A 87 -2.67 -8.70 -14.22
N SER A 88 -2.42 -8.76 -15.54
CA SER A 88 -1.22 -9.36 -16.12
C SER A 88 0.06 -8.52 -16.00
N LYS A 89 -0.09 -7.23 -15.64
CA LYS A 89 1.00 -6.25 -15.55
C LYS A 89 1.34 -5.87 -14.11
N VAL A 90 0.31 -5.74 -13.28
CA VAL A 90 0.43 -5.34 -11.87
C VAL A 90 -0.43 -6.29 -11.03
N ASP A 91 0.20 -6.98 -10.08
CA ASP A 91 -0.49 -7.90 -9.17
C ASP A 91 -1.58 -7.15 -8.35
N PRO A 92 -2.87 -7.52 -8.48
CA PRO A 92 -3.96 -6.85 -7.78
C PRO A 92 -4.00 -7.18 -6.28
N GLN A 93 -3.38 -8.27 -5.83
CA GLN A 93 -3.61 -8.80 -4.48
C GLN A 93 -3.19 -7.82 -3.38
N SER A 94 -2.00 -7.22 -3.50
CA SER A 94 -1.50 -6.26 -2.51
C SER A 94 -2.36 -4.99 -2.41
N TYR A 95 -2.89 -4.51 -3.54
CA TYR A 95 -3.78 -3.36 -3.62
C TYR A 95 -5.18 -3.66 -3.07
N TYR A 96 -5.71 -4.87 -3.33
CA TYR A 96 -6.96 -5.33 -2.75
C TYR A 96 -6.86 -5.42 -1.22
N ASP A 97 -5.80 -6.03 -0.70
CA ASP A 97 -5.62 -6.18 0.74
C ASP A 97 -5.43 -4.82 1.42
N ALA A 98 -4.73 -3.87 0.76
CA ALA A 98 -4.64 -2.49 1.22
C ALA A 98 -6.01 -1.81 1.23
N CYS A 99 -6.78 -1.95 0.14
CA CYS A 99 -8.10 -1.34 0.04
C CYS A 99 -9.01 -1.81 1.17
N VAL A 100 -9.03 -3.11 1.45
CA VAL A 100 -9.86 -3.68 2.53
C VAL A 100 -9.43 -3.14 3.89
N ARG A 101 -8.11 -3.12 4.18
CA ARG A 101 -7.58 -2.59 5.45
C ARG A 101 -7.91 -1.11 5.63
N ASP A 102 -7.62 -0.29 4.63
CA ASP A 102 -7.76 1.17 4.70
C ASP A 102 -9.24 1.56 4.81
N THR A 103 -10.10 0.87 4.07
CA THR A 103 -11.55 1.06 4.14
C THR A 103 -12.12 0.72 5.52
N CYS A 104 -11.65 -0.37 6.16
CA CYS A 104 -12.07 -0.70 7.52
C CYS A 104 -11.52 0.28 8.57
N ALA A 105 -10.34 0.86 8.33
CA ALA A 105 -9.68 1.80 9.24
C ALA A 105 -10.23 3.23 9.15
N CYS A 106 -10.84 3.59 8.02
CA CYS A 106 -11.46 4.90 7.79
C CYS A 106 -12.68 5.02 8.71
N ASN A 107 -12.62 5.78 9.82
CA ASN A 107 -13.70 5.81 10.83
C ASN A 107 -14.17 7.20 11.24
N THR A 108 -13.53 8.25 10.75
CA THR A 108 -13.79 9.65 11.14
C THR A 108 -14.69 10.40 10.14
N GLY A 109 -15.41 9.68 9.28
CA GLY A 109 -16.12 10.24 8.13
C GLY A 109 -15.20 10.32 6.90
N GLY A 110 -15.72 9.98 5.72
CA GLY A 110 -14.92 9.89 4.49
C GLY A 110 -14.60 8.47 4.02
N ASP A 111 -15.38 7.46 4.39
CA ASP A 111 -15.18 6.06 3.95
C ASP A 111 -15.02 5.91 2.42
N CYS A 112 -15.73 6.75 1.65
CA CYS A 112 -15.55 6.84 0.20
C CYS A 112 -14.15 7.31 -0.20
N GLU A 113 -13.53 8.24 0.52
CA GLU A 113 -12.21 8.80 0.20
C GLU A 113 -11.10 7.74 0.35
N CYS A 114 -11.11 6.95 1.42
CA CYS A 114 -10.13 5.87 1.64
C CYS A 114 -10.22 4.77 0.58
N PHE A 115 -11.44 4.34 0.25
CA PHE A 115 -11.70 3.41 -0.84
C PHE A 115 -11.22 3.97 -2.19
N CYS A 116 -11.65 5.17 -2.56
CA CYS A 116 -11.33 5.79 -3.84
C CYS A 116 -9.82 6.01 -4.01
N SER A 117 -9.12 6.40 -2.95
CA SER A 117 -7.67 6.62 -2.98
C SER A 117 -6.91 5.34 -3.30
N THR A 118 -7.34 4.21 -2.72
CA THR A 118 -6.66 2.93 -2.94
C THR A 118 -6.92 2.38 -4.34
N VAL A 119 -8.16 2.47 -4.84
CA VAL A 119 -8.48 2.06 -6.23
C VAL A 119 -7.77 2.97 -7.23
N ALA A 120 -7.68 4.28 -6.94
CA ALA A 120 -6.92 5.22 -7.76
C ALA A 120 -5.41 4.89 -7.80
N ALA A 121 -4.83 4.43 -6.68
CA ALA A 121 -3.44 4.01 -6.64
C ALA A 121 -3.18 2.78 -7.53
N TYR A 122 -4.11 1.81 -7.57
CA TYR A 122 -4.01 0.67 -8.48
C TYR A 122 -4.14 1.11 -9.94
N ALA A 123 -5.12 1.97 -10.24
CA ALA A 123 -5.28 2.52 -11.59
C ALA A 123 -4.05 3.34 -12.05
N ALA A 124 -3.39 4.06 -11.15
CA ALA A 124 -2.15 4.76 -11.46
C ALA A 124 -1.02 3.79 -11.81
N ALA A 125 -0.85 2.69 -11.06
CA ALA A 125 0.14 1.66 -11.35
C ALA A 125 -0.15 0.94 -12.69
N CYS A 126 -1.42 0.70 -13.01
CA CYS A 126 -1.84 0.19 -14.31
C CYS A 126 -1.45 1.14 -15.45
N ASN A 127 -1.72 2.44 -15.28
CA ASN A 127 -1.41 3.45 -16.28
C ASN A 127 0.10 3.57 -16.53
N GLU A 128 0.91 3.50 -15.47
CA GLU A 128 2.38 3.45 -15.58
C GLU A 128 2.89 2.20 -16.30
N SER A 129 2.13 1.11 -16.22
CA SER A 129 2.40 -0.14 -16.95
C SER A 129 1.80 -0.15 -18.37
N GLY A 130 1.29 0.99 -18.84
CA GLY A 130 0.75 1.17 -20.20
C GLY A 130 -0.72 0.79 -20.37
N VAL A 131 -1.47 0.56 -19.28
CA VAL A 131 -2.88 0.19 -19.31
C VAL A 131 -3.72 1.30 -18.68
N CYS A 132 -4.39 2.09 -19.51
CA CYS A 132 -5.34 3.10 -19.04
C CYS A 132 -6.70 2.45 -18.77
N VAL A 133 -7.13 2.46 -17.50
CA VAL A 133 -8.38 1.84 -17.05
C VAL A 133 -9.40 2.91 -16.67
N LYS A 134 -10.59 2.89 -17.28
CA LYS A 134 -11.72 3.73 -16.90
C LYS A 134 -12.60 3.01 -15.90
N TRP A 135 -12.37 3.26 -14.60
CA TRP A 135 -13.03 2.56 -13.50
C TRP A 135 -14.06 3.41 -12.73
N ARG A 136 -13.98 4.74 -12.85
CA ARG A 136 -14.88 5.68 -12.17
C ARG A 136 -16.26 5.71 -12.82
N THR A 137 -17.32 5.78 -12.02
CA THR A 137 -18.73 5.86 -12.43
C THR A 137 -19.50 6.82 -11.54
N PRO A 138 -20.73 7.26 -11.90
CA PRO A 138 -21.55 8.12 -11.03
C PRO A 138 -21.84 7.55 -9.64
N THR A 139 -21.69 6.23 -9.45
CA THR A 139 -21.91 5.54 -8.18
C THR A 139 -20.61 5.05 -7.52
N ILE A 140 -19.46 5.19 -8.21
CA ILE A 140 -18.14 4.75 -7.76
C ILE A 140 -17.12 5.85 -8.11
N CYS A 141 -16.72 6.64 -7.12
CA CYS A 141 -15.57 7.56 -7.17
C CYS A 141 -15.46 8.48 -8.41
#